data_AF-A0A8J9RKY5-F1
#
_entry.id   AF-A0A8J9RKY5-F1
#
_cell.length_a   1.000
_cell.length_b   1.000
_cell.length_c   1.000
_cell.angle_alpha   90.00
_cell.angle_beta   90.00
_cell.angle_gamma   90.00
#
_symmetry.space_group_name_H-M   'P 1'
#
loop_
_entity.id
_entity.type
_entity.pdbx_description
1 polymer ?
#
loop_
_entity_poly.entity_id
_entity_poly.type
_entity_poly.pdbx_seq_one_letter_code
_entity_poly.pdbx_strand_id
1 'polypeptide(L)'
;MGKRRSIKHNKWTPHTNEADEHGVIILKLTASKEFLQGDFLAECPAMPDVANDGVPDGAMTLLLNSSADLGSLLTWFREGSDIDPKATLAFPANLSKLQRAKIHGLVKSVGLGSLESVSAGIGDDRFISIVRSGTPRANELTSIQQHKSFWIYRWAKSAHMRVSRDEVAEMLLKDALPEDLEQLWVEGSAQQKLIIMLCQAIVEDDAAVFKDIIASDEGLGVVRSGNYDLLTGRGILHCAAREGRLDFVEKLIKAGAPVDAPDGHGLTALQVSRQHPEQCEAESILLRAGACDNSPNEVPVYLTPSEVALPSKDDDV
;
A
#
# COMPACT_ATOMS: atom_id res chain seq x y z
N MET A 1 -56.60 12.21 18.91
CA MET A 1 -56.02 10.86 18.80
C MET A 1 -55.01 10.85 17.66
N GLY A 2 -53.72 10.95 18.01
CA GLY A 2 -52.63 10.99 17.05
C GLY A 2 -52.32 9.60 16.48
N LYS A 3 -52.00 9.54 15.19
CA LYS A 3 -51.22 8.45 14.61
C LYS A 3 -49.79 8.95 14.42
N ARG A 4 -48.94 8.66 15.41
CA ARG A 4 -47.48 8.74 15.30
C ARG A 4 -47.05 7.85 14.13
N ARG A 5 -46.57 8.45 13.04
CA ARG A 5 -45.77 7.71 12.06
C ARG A 5 -44.35 7.63 12.63
N SER A 6 -43.94 6.40 12.91
CA SER A 6 -42.60 6.02 13.34
C SER A 6 -41.57 6.62 12.37
N ILE A 7 -40.70 7.46 12.92
CA ILE A 7 -39.50 7.95 12.24
C ILE A 7 -38.58 6.75 12.12
N LYS A 8 -38.45 6.20 10.91
CA LYS A 8 -37.36 5.30 10.59
C LYS A 8 -36.09 6.16 10.55
N HIS A 9 -35.10 5.80 11.35
CA HIS A 9 -33.73 6.30 11.21
C HIS A 9 -33.25 5.93 9.80
N ASN A 10 -33.33 6.88 8.87
CA ASN A 10 -32.75 6.70 7.55
C ASN A 10 -31.23 6.70 7.72
N LYS A 11 -30.64 5.51 7.60
CA LYS A 11 -29.23 5.34 7.27
C LYS A 11 -28.93 6.24 6.06
N TRP A 12 -28.00 7.17 6.28
CA TRP A 12 -27.47 8.07 5.27
C TRP A 12 -26.89 7.27 4.11
N THR A 13 -27.41 7.49 2.90
CA THR A 13 -26.86 6.96 1.64
C THR A 13 -26.18 8.11 0.88
N PRO A 14 -24.91 7.97 0.46
CA PRO A 14 -24.14 9.01 -0.23
C PRO A 14 -24.53 9.14 -1.71
N HIS A 15 -25.81 9.29 -1.98
CA HIS A 15 -26.35 9.44 -3.34
C HIS A 15 -27.18 10.72 -3.41
N THR A 16 -26.50 11.86 -3.45
CA THR A 16 -27.05 13.08 -4.07
C THR A 16 -25.96 13.67 -4.93
N ASN A 17 -26.00 13.21 -6.18
CA ASN A 17 -25.72 13.87 -7.45
C ASN A 17 -24.86 15.14 -7.42
N GLU A 18 -23.82 15.07 -8.25
CA GLU A 18 -23.40 16.10 -9.20
C GLU A 18 -23.02 17.47 -8.61
N ALA A 19 -21.84 17.96 -8.98
CA ALA A 19 -21.76 19.41 -9.15
C ALA A 19 -22.89 19.75 -10.12
N ASP A 20 -23.97 20.38 -9.64
CA ASP A 20 -25.05 20.84 -10.50
C ASP A 20 -24.42 21.54 -11.70
N GLU A 21 -25.07 21.51 -12.87
CA GLU A 21 -24.62 22.04 -14.17
C GLU A 21 -24.12 23.52 -14.14
N HIS A 22 -24.14 24.16 -12.96
CA HIS A 22 -23.86 25.54 -12.63
C HIS A 22 -22.53 25.73 -11.85
N GLY A 23 -21.78 24.66 -11.54
CA GLY A 23 -20.42 24.76 -10.99
C GLY A 23 -20.33 24.94 -9.45
N VAL A 24 -21.40 24.65 -8.72
CA VAL A 24 -21.46 24.70 -7.25
C VAL A 24 -20.76 23.46 -6.67
N ILE A 25 -19.90 23.66 -5.66
CA ILE A 25 -19.22 22.58 -4.93
C ILE A 25 -19.87 22.43 -3.55
N ILE A 26 -20.43 21.24 -3.28
CA ILE A 26 -21.02 20.89 -1.99
C ILE A 26 -19.93 20.35 -1.07
N LEU A 27 -19.71 21.03 0.05
CA LEU A 27 -18.71 20.69 1.04
C LEU A 27 -19.38 20.32 2.37
N LYS A 28 -18.71 19.50 3.16
CA LYS A 28 -19.14 19.17 4.52
C LYS A 28 -18.12 19.67 5.52
N LEU A 29 -18.51 20.64 6.34
CA LEU A 29 -17.74 21.11 7.48
C LEU A 29 -18.15 20.30 8.71
N THR A 30 -17.18 19.78 9.46
CA THR A 30 -17.41 19.24 10.80
C THR A 30 -16.53 20.02 11.77
N ALA A 31 -17.11 20.73 12.73
CA ALA A 31 -16.39 21.60 13.66
C ALA A 31 -17.17 21.81 14.97
N SER A 32 -16.50 22.29 16.01
CA SER A 32 -17.10 22.60 17.31
C SER A 32 -18.13 23.74 17.23
N LYS A 33 -18.93 23.90 18.28
CA LYS A 33 -19.92 24.99 18.35
C LYS A 33 -19.24 26.36 18.35
N GLU A 34 -18.06 26.47 18.96
CA GLU A 34 -17.27 27.70 19.01
C GLU A 34 -16.81 28.13 17.62
N PHE A 35 -16.39 27.18 16.78
CA PHE A 35 -16.05 27.45 15.38
C PHE A 35 -17.28 27.96 14.60
N LEU A 36 -18.45 27.38 14.86
CA LEU A 36 -19.69 27.64 14.13
C LEU A 36 -20.51 28.83 14.68
N GLN A 37 -19.96 29.63 15.60
CA GLN A 37 -20.67 30.73 16.25
C GLN A 37 -20.24 32.12 15.77
N GLY A 38 -21.17 33.07 15.86
CA GLY A 38 -20.90 34.51 15.79
C GLY A 38 -20.50 35.03 14.41
N ASP A 39 -19.76 36.13 14.41
CA ASP A 39 -19.34 36.87 13.22
C ASP A 39 -18.39 36.05 12.32
N PHE A 40 -17.67 35.08 12.88
CA PHE A 40 -16.72 34.26 12.13
C PHE A 40 -17.39 33.38 11.06
N LEU A 41 -18.55 32.77 11.39
CA LEU A 41 -19.33 32.02 10.39
C LEU A 41 -19.95 32.95 9.34
N ALA A 42 -20.28 34.20 9.71
CA ALA A 42 -20.83 35.18 8.77
C ALA A 42 -19.80 35.61 7.70
N GLU A 43 -18.50 35.49 8.00
CA GLU A 43 -17.40 35.73 7.04
C GLU A 43 -17.10 34.52 6.15
N CYS A 44 -17.80 33.39 6.31
CA CYS A 44 -17.56 32.19 5.52
C CYS A 44 -17.81 32.46 4.02
N PRO A 45 -16.82 32.22 3.13
CA PRO A 45 -16.99 32.43 1.69
C PRO A 45 -17.97 31.45 1.01
N ALA A 46 -18.37 30.37 1.70
CA ALA A 46 -19.35 29.41 1.22
C ALA A 46 -20.66 29.59 1.99
N MET A 47 -21.79 29.45 1.29
CA MET A 47 -23.10 29.62 1.91
C MET A 47 -23.48 28.37 2.71
N PRO A 48 -23.87 28.49 4.00
CA PRO A 48 -24.47 27.39 4.72
C PRO A 48 -25.76 26.94 4.05
N ASP A 49 -25.91 25.64 3.82
CA ASP A 49 -27.19 25.09 3.37
C ASP A 49 -28.15 25.03 4.58
N VAL A 50 -28.99 26.04 4.69
CA VAL A 50 -29.94 26.24 5.81
C VAL A 50 -31.20 25.38 5.67
N ALA A 51 -31.32 24.56 4.62
CA ALA A 51 -32.52 23.76 4.34
C ALA A 51 -32.69 22.54 5.27
N ASN A 52 -31.68 22.19 6.07
CA ASN A 52 -31.79 21.19 7.14
C ASN A 52 -31.82 21.87 8.50
N ASP A 53 -32.95 21.75 9.19
CA ASP A 53 -33.27 22.36 10.48
C ASP A 53 -32.18 22.12 11.55
N GLY A 54 -31.45 23.19 11.89
CA GLY A 54 -30.53 23.27 13.02
C GLY A 54 -29.15 22.66 12.74
N VAL A 55 -28.08 23.34 13.20
CA VAL A 55 -26.71 22.80 13.19
C VAL A 55 -26.70 21.47 13.96
N PRO A 56 -26.73 20.30 13.31
CA PRO A 56 -26.76 19.03 14.02
C PRO A 56 -25.34 18.79 14.52
N ASP A 57 -25.18 18.53 15.83
CA ASP A 57 -23.93 18.14 16.52
C ASP A 57 -22.65 18.23 15.67
N GLY A 58 -22.18 19.47 15.49
CA GLY A 58 -20.87 19.77 14.92
C GLY A 58 -20.67 19.44 13.44
N ALA A 59 -21.70 19.26 12.61
CA ALA A 59 -21.55 19.11 11.15
C ALA A 59 -22.48 20.05 10.37
N MET A 60 -22.03 20.56 9.22
CA MET A 60 -22.76 21.52 8.37
C MET A 60 -22.42 21.30 6.89
N THR A 61 -23.40 21.49 6.01
CA THR A 61 -23.18 21.53 4.56
C THR A 61 -22.91 22.97 4.11
N LEU A 62 -21.88 23.16 3.31
CA LEU A 62 -21.51 24.44 2.71
C LEU A 62 -21.61 24.35 1.19
N LEU A 63 -22.16 25.38 0.57
CA LEU A 63 -22.31 25.52 -0.88
C LEU A 63 -21.34 26.59 -1.37
N LEU A 64 -20.32 26.16 -2.12
CA LEU A 64 -19.32 27.05 -2.71
C LEU A 64 -19.70 27.28 -4.19
N ASN A 65 -20.18 28.49 -4.49
CA ASN A 65 -20.74 28.83 -5.80
C ASN A 65 -19.68 28.96 -6.92
N SER A 66 -18.41 29.17 -6.56
CA SER A 66 -17.33 29.33 -7.53
C SER A 66 -16.03 28.68 -7.06
N SER A 67 -15.38 27.95 -7.96
CA SER A 67 -14.06 27.38 -7.69
C SER A 67 -12.94 28.43 -7.54
N ALA A 68 -13.21 29.71 -7.85
CA ALA A 68 -12.30 30.82 -7.60
C ALA A 68 -12.23 31.18 -6.10
N ASP A 69 -13.35 31.02 -5.39
CA ASP A 69 -13.47 31.37 -3.97
C ASP A 69 -12.88 30.30 -3.05
N LEU A 70 -12.44 29.17 -3.61
CA LEU A 70 -11.82 28.08 -2.88
C LEU A 70 -10.60 28.54 -2.08
N GLY A 71 -9.76 29.42 -2.63
CA GLY A 71 -8.60 29.95 -1.90
C GLY A 71 -8.99 30.74 -0.65
N SER A 72 -10.03 31.59 -0.77
CA SER A 72 -10.60 32.35 0.35
C SER A 72 -11.21 31.41 1.40
N LEU A 73 -11.97 30.40 0.96
CA LEU A 73 -12.57 29.42 1.86
C LEU A 73 -11.50 28.65 2.65
N LEU A 74 -10.41 28.26 2.02
CA LEU A 74 -9.29 27.58 2.70
C LEU A 74 -8.56 28.50 3.68
N THR A 75 -8.47 29.79 3.37
CA THR A 75 -7.87 30.78 4.27
C THR A 75 -8.73 30.97 5.51
N TRP A 76 -10.05 31.12 5.32
CA TRP A 76 -11.03 31.16 6.41
C TRP A 76 -10.99 29.88 7.24
N PHE A 77 -11.01 28.71 6.61
CA PHE A 77 -10.94 27.43 7.32
C PHE A 77 -9.65 27.27 8.13
N ARG A 78 -8.51 27.75 7.60
CA ARG A 78 -7.23 27.77 8.33
C ARG A 78 -7.34 28.55 9.64
N GLU A 79 -7.89 29.76 9.59
CA GLU A 79 -8.08 30.61 10.78
C GLU A 79 -9.05 29.96 11.76
N GLY A 80 -10.14 29.38 11.27
CA GLY A 80 -11.07 28.65 12.13
C GLY A 80 -10.44 27.41 12.77
N SER A 81 -9.49 26.76 12.10
CA SER A 81 -8.79 25.59 12.64
C SER A 81 -7.90 25.93 13.84
N ASP A 82 -7.56 27.20 14.07
CA ASP A 82 -6.94 27.68 15.33
C ASP A 82 -7.92 27.69 16.50
N ILE A 83 -9.22 27.85 16.22
CA ILE A 83 -10.30 27.79 17.21
C ILE A 83 -10.64 26.33 17.52
N ASP A 84 -10.82 25.50 16.48
CA ASP A 84 -11.05 24.06 16.62
C ASP A 84 -10.03 23.26 15.79
N PRO A 85 -8.94 22.77 16.41
CA PRO A 85 -7.95 21.95 15.73
C PRO A 85 -8.51 20.63 15.17
N LYS A 86 -9.68 20.16 15.63
CA LYS A 86 -10.33 18.94 15.14
C LYS A 86 -11.30 19.20 13.98
N ALA A 87 -11.47 20.46 13.57
CA ALA A 87 -12.34 20.80 12.47
C ALA A 87 -11.87 20.12 11.17
N THR A 88 -12.84 19.69 10.36
CA THR A 88 -12.59 19.04 9.07
C THR A 88 -13.48 19.63 8.00
N LEU A 89 -12.90 19.88 6.82
CA LEU A 89 -13.63 20.34 5.63
C LEU A 89 -13.53 19.28 4.53
N ALA A 90 -14.61 18.53 4.30
CA ALA A 90 -14.67 17.45 3.35
C ALA A 90 -15.29 17.87 2.01
N PHE A 91 -14.67 17.41 0.93
CA PHE A 91 -15.12 17.55 -0.46
C PHE A 91 -16.00 16.36 -0.85
N PRO A 92 -16.74 16.44 -1.98
CA PRO A 92 -17.51 15.31 -2.45
C PRO A 92 -16.59 14.20 -2.99
N ALA A 93 -17.08 12.96 -3.04
CA ALA A 93 -16.27 11.80 -3.43
C ALA A 93 -15.92 11.76 -4.94
N ASN A 94 -16.85 12.22 -5.77
CA ASN A 94 -16.80 12.17 -7.23
C ASN A 94 -15.90 13.23 -7.90
N LEU A 95 -14.88 13.74 -7.21
CA LEU A 95 -13.93 14.70 -7.79
C LEU A 95 -13.03 14.06 -8.85
N SER A 96 -12.91 14.71 -10.01
CA SER A 96 -11.95 14.36 -11.06
C SER A 96 -10.49 14.50 -10.59
N LYS A 97 -9.56 13.80 -11.25
CA LYS A 97 -8.12 13.90 -10.96
C LYS A 97 -7.60 15.34 -10.99
N LEU A 98 -8.06 16.15 -11.94
CA LEU A 98 -7.66 17.55 -12.07
C LEU A 98 -8.17 18.40 -10.90
N GLN A 99 -9.42 18.20 -10.47
CA GLN A 99 -9.98 18.89 -9.30
C GLN A 99 -9.23 18.51 -8.02
N ARG A 100 -8.95 17.22 -7.81
CA ARG A 100 -8.15 16.75 -6.67
C ARG A 100 -6.76 17.41 -6.64
N ALA A 101 -6.07 17.44 -7.78
CA ALA A 101 -4.76 18.09 -7.91
C ALA A 101 -4.82 19.59 -7.60
N LYS A 102 -5.87 20.29 -8.07
CA LYS A 102 -6.10 21.71 -7.77
C LYS A 102 -6.28 21.95 -6.28
N ILE A 103 -7.10 21.12 -5.61
CA ILE A 103 -7.32 21.21 -4.15
C ILE A 103 -6.01 21.00 -3.40
N HIS A 104 -5.25 19.94 -3.70
CA HIS A 104 -3.96 19.67 -3.07
C HIS A 104 -2.96 20.82 -3.25
N GLY A 105 -2.88 21.37 -4.47
CA GLY A 105 -2.02 22.51 -4.78
C GLY A 105 -2.38 23.76 -3.96
N LEU A 106 -3.68 24.06 -3.87
CA LEU A 106 -4.19 25.19 -3.08
C LEU A 106 -3.98 25.01 -1.57
N VAL A 107 -4.22 23.82 -1.03
CA VAL A 107 -3.93 23.54 0.38
C VAL A 107 -2.46 23.75 0.70
N LYS A 108 -1.56 23.34 -0.20
CA LYS A 108 -0.13 23.55 -0.03
C LYS A 108 0.26 25.04 -0.08
N SER A 109 -0.36 25.83 -0.96
CA SER A 109 -0.06 27.26 -1.08
C SER A 109 -0.68 28.11 0.02
N VAL A 110 -1.94 27.85 0.38
CA VAL A 110 -2.70 28.61 1.40
C VAL A 110 -2.35 28.13 2.81
N GLY A 111 -2.19 26.82 2.98
CA GLY A 111 -1.93 26.21 4.27
C GLY A 111 -0.58 26.57 4.86
N LEU A 112 0.45 26.88 4.06
CA LEU A 112 1.81 27.21 4.55
C LEU A 112 2.31 26.22 5.63
N GLY A 113 1.91 24.94 5.56
CA GLY A 113 2.23 23.90 6.54
C GLY A 113 1.26 23.75 7.72
N SER A 114 0.30 24.66 7.91
CA SER A 114 -0.72 24.61 8.96
C SER A 114 -1.96 23.78 8.60
N LEU A 115 -2.22 23.57 7.31
CA LEU A 115 -3.27 22.69 6.80
C LEU A 115 -2.66 21.53 6.02
N GLU A 116 -3.31 20.37 6.10
CA GLU A 116 -3.05 19.23 5.25
C GLU A 116 -4.33 18.70 4.60
N SER A 117 -4.17 18.11 3.43
CA SER A 117 -5.24 17.42 2.71
C SER A 117 -5.08 15.92 2.92
N VAL A 118 -6.13 15.26 3.39
CA VAL A 118 -6.18 13.82 3.66
C VAL A 118 -7.20 13.18 2.71
N SER A 119 -6.85 12.04 2.12
CA SER A 119 -7.84 11.24 1.38
C SER A 119 -8.54 10.31 2.36
N ALA A 120 -9.86 10.25 2.26
CA ALA A 120 -10.70 9.32 3.02
C ALA A 120 -11.74 8.65 2.10
N GLY A 121 -12.45 7.64 2.57
CA GLY A 121 -13.45 6.85 1.85
C GLY A 121 -12.88 5.64 1.10
N ILE A 122 -13.79 4.86 0.49
CA ILE A 122 -13.49 3.60 -0.21
C ILE A 122 -14.05 3.64 -1.63
N GLY A 123 -13.25 3.24 -2.64
CA GLY A 123 -13.68 3.12 -4.03
C GLY A 123 -14.18 4.43 -4.62
N ASP A 124 -15.37 4.37 -5.22
CA ASP A 124 -16.06 5.53 -5.81
C ASP A 124 -16.53 6.54 -4.74
N ASP A 125 -16.60 6.14 -3.46
CA ASP A 125 -16.92 7.02 -2.33
C ASP A 125 -15.70 7.72 -1.73
N ARG A 126 -14.51 7.63 -2.36
CA ARG A 126 -13.31 8.32 -1.88
C ARG A 126 -13.43 9.83 -2.00
N PHE A 127 -13.25 10.56 -0.91
CA PHE A 127 -13.23 12.02 -0.87
C PHE A 127 -11.91 12.58 -0.33
N ILE A 128 -11.77 13.91 -0.41
CA ILE A 128 -10.69 14.66 0.20
C ILE A 128 -11.25 15.40 1.40
N SER A 129 -10.59 15.32 2.55
CA SER A 129 -10.81 16.20 3.68
C SER A 129 -9.60 17.10 3.90
N ILE A 130 -9.85 18.30 4.40
CA ILE A 130 -8.82 19.25 4.81
C ILE A 130 -8.90 19.37 6.32
N VAL A 131 -7.75 19.25 6.96
CA VAL A 131 -7.60 19.26 8.41
C VAL A 131 -6.38 20.09 8.79
N ARG A 132 -6.27 20.46 10.06
CA ARG A 132 -5.05 21.08 10.58
C ARG A 132 -3.90 20.08 10.54
N SER A 133 -2.72 20.54 10.13
CA SER A 133 -1.50 19.74 10.12
C SER A 133 -1.14 19.28 11.53
N GLY A 134 -0.77 18.01 11.68
CA GLY A 134 -0.43 17.41 12.97
C GLY A 134 -1.62 17.07 13.87
N THR A 135 -2.86 17.22 13.39
CA THR A 135 -4.03 16.78 14.16
C THR A 135 -4.02 15.25 14.24
N PRO A 136 -4.08 14.66 15.46
CA PRO A 136 -4.12 13.21 15.62
C PRO A 136 -5.33 12.66 14.88
N ARG A 137 -5.10 11.70 13.97
CA ARG A 137 -6.19 11.09 13.23
C ARG A 137 -7.01 10.26 14.22
N ALA A 138 -8.32 10.52 14.28
CA ALA A 138 -9.19 9.93 15.30
C ALA A 138 -9.17 8.39 15.33
N ASN A 139 -8.76 7.76 14.22
CA ASN A 139 -8.62 6.32 14.07
C ASN A 139 -7.28 6.00 13.39
N GLU A 140 -6.18 6.02 14.13
CA GLU A 140 -4.91 5.47 13.64
C GLU A 140 -4.91 3.95 13.76
N LEU A 141 -4.47 3.29 12.68
CA LEU A 141 -4.26 1.83 12.69
C LEU A 141 -3.22 1.48 13.76
N THR A 142 -3.50 0.42 14.52
CA THR A 142 -2.48 -0.23 15.37
C THR A 142 -1.30 -0.71 14.52
N SER A 143 -0.12 -0.93 15.11
CA SER A 143 1.05 -1.44 14.38
C SER A 143 0.76 -2.74 13.61
N ILE A 144 -0.07 -3.62 14.17
CA ILE A 144 -0.51 -4.87 13.52
C ILE A 144 -1.38 -4.56 12.30
N GLN A 145 -2.35 -3.65 12.43
CA GLN A 145 -3.22 -3.27 11.32
C GLN A 145 -2.46 -2.47 10.24
N GLN A 146 -1.45 -1.68 10.61
CA GLN A 146 -0.56 -1.01 9.64
C GLN A 146 0.22 -2.02 8.80
N HIS A 147 0.76 -3.06 9.45
CA HIS A 147 1.45 -4.15 8.77
C HIS A 147 0.49 -4.93 7.86
N LYS A 148 -0.70 -5.31 8.36
CA LYS A 148 -1.75 -5.98 7.58
C LYS A 148 -2.18 -5.13 6.37
N SER A 149 -2.42 -3.83 6.58
CA SER A 149 -2.77 -2.87 5.52
C SER A 149 -1.71 -2.80 4.42
N PHE A 150 -0.44 -2.68 4.80
CA PHE A 150 0.67 -2.55 3.87
C PHE A 150 0.78 -3.76 2.94
N TRP A 151 0.69 -4.96 3.51
CA TRP A 151 0.86 -6.20 2.74
C TRP A 151 -0.35 -6.55 1.89
N ILE A 152 -1.57 -6.40 2.42
CA ILE A 152 -2.79 -6.58 1.61
C ILE A 152 -2.74 -5.68 0.39
N TYR A 153 -2.42 -4.38 0.55
CA TYR A 153 -2.32 -3.47 -0.58
C TYR A 153 -1.28 -3.95 -1.61
N ARG A 154 -0.10 -4.38 -1.17
CA ARG A 154 0.98 -4.79 -2.06
C ARG A 154 0.65 -6.09 -2.80
N TRP A 155 0.02 -7.06 -2.12
CA TRP A 155 -0.45 -8.30 -2.73
C TRP A 155 -1.62 -8.06 -3.68
N ALA A 156 -2.59 -7.24 -3.29
CA ALA A 156 -3.70 -6.85 -4.15
C ALA A 156 -3.20 -6.17 -5.44
N LYS A 157 -2.18 -5.31 -5.35
CA LYS A 157 -1.54 -4.71 -6.53
C LYS A 157 -0.86 -5.75 -7.43
N SER A 158 -0.19 -6.74 -6.84
CA SER A 158 0.40 -7.87 -7.59
C SER A 158 -0.67 -8.75 -8.26
N ALA A 159 -1.84 -8.87 -7.65
CA ALA A 159 -3.02 -9.53 -8.20
C ALA A 159 -3.84 -8.64 -9.14
N HIS A 160 -3.32 -7.47 -9.53
CA HIS A 160 -3.98 -6.50 -10.42
C HIS A 160 -5.34 -5.97 -9.93
N MET A 161 -5.60 -6.03 -8.62
CA MET A 161 -6.81 -5.48 -8.02
C MET A 161 -6.74 -3.96 -7.95
N ARG A 162 -7.89 -3.31 -8.12
CA ARG A 162 -8.03 -1.85 -8.01
C ARG A 162 -8.33 -1.45 -6.57
N VAL A 163 -7.30 -1.47 -5.73
CA VAL A 163 -7.36 -0.97 -4.35
C VAL A 163 -6.11 -0.16 -4.03
N SER A 164 -6.26 0.89 -3.24
CA SER A 164 -5.19 1.75 -2.76
C SER A 164 -4.88 1.48 -1.30
N ARG A 165 -3.69 1.90 -0.89
CA ARG A 165 -3.23 1.77 0.50
C ARG A 165 -4.20 2.39 1.51
N ASP A 166 -4.74 3.57 1.21
CA ASP A 166 -5.65 4.28 2.10
C ASP A 166 -7.00 3.55 2.24
N GLU A 167 -7.49 2.93 1.16
CA GLU A 167 -8.75 2.16 1.19
C GLU A 167 -8.63 0.93 2.08
N VAL A 168 -7.53 0.17 1.94
CA VAL A 168 -7.28 -0.99 2.82
C VAL A 168 -7.17 -0.54 4.28
N ALA A 169 -6.49 0.57 4.53
CA ALA A 169 -6.38 1.13 5.88
C ALA A 169 -7.76 1.47 6.47
N GLU A 170 -8.63 2.12 5.70
CA GLU A 170 -9.98 2.42 6.17
C GLU A 170 -10.85 1.18 6.39
N MET A 171 -10.77 0.19 5.50
CA MET A 171 -11.49 -1.06 5.64
C MET A 171 -11.12 -1.76 6.95
N LEU A 172 -9.84 -1.75 7.32
CA LEU A 172 -9.36 -2.35 8.58
C LEU A 172 -9.81 -1.56 9.81
N LEU A 173 -9.89 -0.23 9.74
CA LEU A 173 -10.41 0.59 10.84
C LEU A 173 -11.91 0.36 11.08
N LYS A 174 -12.65 0.05 10.00
CA LYS A 174 -14.10 -0.17 10.03
C LYS A 174 -14.48 -1.64 10.24
N ASP A 175 -13.50 -2.54 10.38
CA ASP A 175 -13.68 -4.00 10.42
C ASP A 175 -14.55 -4.51 9.25
N ALA A 176 -14.27 -3.99 8.06
CA ALA A 176 -15.08 -4.18 6.86
C ALA A 176 -14.21 -4.60 5.67
N LEU A 177 -13.19 -5.42 5.91
CA LEU A 177 -12.33 -5.93 4.85
C LEU A 177 -13.11 -6.95 3.99
N PRO A 178 -13.19 -6.76 2.66
CA PRO A 178 -13.79 -7.71 1.74
C PRO A 178 -13.14 -9.11 1.81
N GLU A 179 -13.93 -10.15 1.49
CA GLU A 179 -13.52 -11.56 1.60
C GLU A 179 -12.29 -11.89 0.73
N ASP A 180 -12.21 -11.32 -0.47
CA ASP A 180 -11.07 -11.48 -1.37
C ASP A 180 -9.76 -10.90 -0.79
N LEU A 181 -9.82 -9.73 -0.15
CA LEU A 181 -8.67 -9.13 0.53
C LEU A 181 -8.31 -9.86 1.83
N GLU A 182 -9.29 -10.41 2.55
CA GLU A 182 -9.04 -11.23 3.73
C GLU A 182 -8.40 -12.57 3.33
N GLN A 183 -8.84 -13.18 2.24
CA GLN A 183 -8.23 -14.38 1.69
C GLN A 183 -6.79 -14.13 1.27
N LEU A 184 -6.50 -13.02 0.58
CA LEU A 184 -5.12 -12.61 0.25
C LEU A 184 -4.25 -12.48 1.50
N TRP A 185 -4.78 -11.93 2.59
CA TRP A 185 -4.06 -11.84 3.86
C TRP A 185 -3.73 -13.23 4.42
N VAL A 186 -4.71 -14.13 4.45
CA VAL A 186 -4.55 -15.49 4.97
C VAL A 186 -3.51 -16.27 4.16
N GLU A 187 -3.62 -16.25 2.84
CA GLU A 187 -2.70 -16.94 1.92
C GLU A 187 -1.28 -16.37 2.03
N GLY A 188 -1.14 -15.05 1.98
CA GLY A 188 0.16 -14.40 2.07
C GLY A 188 0.83 -14.61 3.43
N SER A 189 0.06 -14.61 4.52
CA SER A 189 0.57 -14.90 5.88
C SER A 189 1.04 -16.35 6.01
N ALA A 190 0.30 -17.30 5.42
CA ALA A 190 0.69 -18.71 5.40
C ALA A 190 1.98 -18.92 4.60
N GLN A 191 2.11 -18.30 3.43
CA GLN A 191 3.33 -18.32 2.63
C GLN A 191 4.52 -17.76 3.41
N GLN A 192 4.35 -16.62 4.08
CA GLN A 192 5.42 -16.01 4.89
C GLN A 192 5.88 -16.92 6.02
N LYS A 193 4.95 -17.61 6.69
CA LYS A 193 5.31 -18.59 7.72
C LYS A 193 6.19 -19.70 7.15
N LEU A 194 5.86 -20.24 5.98
CA LEU A 194 6.66 -21.28 5.33
C LEU A 194 8.04 -20.77 4.91
N ILE A 195 8.13 -19.54 4.37
CA ILE A 195 9.42 -18.91 4.02
C ILE A 195 10.32 -18.81 5.26
N ILE A 196 9.78 -18.29 6.37
CA ILE A 196 10.52 -18.13 7.62
C ILE A 196 11.01 -19.50 8.12
N MET A 197 10.13 -20.51 8.13
CA MET A 197 10.49 -21.86 8.58
C MET A 197 11.56 -22.51 7.69
N LEU A 198 11.48 -22.34 6.36
CA LEU A 198 12.50 -22.86 5.44
C LEU A 198 13.84 -22.14 5.62
N CYS A 199 13.84 -20.81 5.74
CA CYS A 199 15.05 -20.04 5.99
C CYS A 199 15.71 -20.46 7.31
N GLN A 200 14.92 -20.65 8.37
CA GLN A 200 15.42 -21.12 9.66
C GLN A 200 16.00 -22.53 9.57
N ALA A 201 15.28 -23.47 8.95
CA ALA A 201 15.76 -24.84 8.76
C ALA A 201 17.09 -24.89 8.00
N ILE A 202 17.29 -24.02 7.00
CA ILE A 202 18.55 -23.94 6.26
C ILE A 202 19.69 -23.41 7.15
N VAL A 203 19.44 -22.36 7.92
CA VAL A 203 20.46 -21.77 8.83
C VAL A 203 20.87 -22.79 9.90
N GLU A 204 19.90 -23.53 10.45
CA GLU A 204 20.10 -24.54 11.48
C GLU A 204 20.55 -25.90 10.93
N ASP A 205 20.64 -26.06 9.61
CA ASP A 205 20.95 -27.31 8.90
C ASP A 205 19.95 -28.46 9.12
N ASP A 206 18.68 -28.12 9.41
CA ASP A 206 17.61 -29.09 9.65
C ASP A 206 17.02 -29.62 8.33
N ALA A 207 17.66 -30.66 7.81
CA ALA A 207 17.22 -31.32 6.58
C ALA A 207 15.86 -32.02 6.71
N ALA A 208 15.42 -32.38 7.92
CA ALA A 208 14.15 -33.06 8.13
C ALA A 208 12.99 -32.07 7.99
N VAL A 209 13.05 -30.94 8.72
CA VAL A 209 12.04 -29.87 8.61
C VAL A 209 11.98 -29.31 7.21
N PHE A 210 13.14 -29.08 6.57
CA PHE A 210 13.19 -28.66 5.18
C PHE A 210 12.43 -29.62 4.26
N LYS A 211 12.72 -30.92 4.38
CA LYS A 211 12.10 -31.96 3.54
C LYS A 211 10.59 -32.04 3.76
N ASP A 212 10.14 -31.97 5.00
CA ASP A 212 8.72 -32.05 5.34
C ASP A 212 7.94 -30.86 4.78
N ILE A 213 8.52 -29.65 4.82
CA ILE A 213 7.89 -28.47 4.25
C ILE A 213 7.80 -28.58 2.72
N ILE A 214 8.89 -28.92 2.02
CA ILE A 214 8.89 -29.00 0.55
C ILE A 214 8.06 -30.17 -0.01
N ALA A 215 7.68 -31.13 0.84
CA ALA A 215 6.81 -32.23 0.46
C ALA A 215 5.34 -31.80 0.28
N SER A 216 4.95 -30.64 0.81
CA SER A 216 3.64 -30.02 0.59
C SER A 216 3.63 -29.16 -0.67
N ASP A 217 2.48 -29.07 -1.34
CA ASP A 217 2.30 -28.21 -2.52
C ASP A 217 2.52 -26.73 -2.16
N GLU A 218 2.11 -26.31 -0.96
CA GLU A 218 2.28 -24.96 -0.46
C GLU A 218 3.77 -24.63 -0.22
N GLY A 219 4.52 -25.54 0.41
CA GLY A 219 5.95 -25.37 0.64
C GLY A 219 6.74 -25.35 -0.68
N LEU A 220 6.39 -26.23 -1.62
CA LEU A 220 6.99 -26.23 -2.95
C LEU A 220 6.63 -24.96 -3.75
N GLY A 221 5.38 -24.49 -3.64
CA GLY A 221 4.92 -23.25 -4.26
C GLY A 221 5.69 -22.03 -3.75
N VAL A 222 5.96 -21.97 -2.45
CA VAL A 222 6.78 -20.92 -1.85
C VAL A 222 8.20 -20.92 -2.40
N VAL A 223 8.86 -22.08 -2.52
CA VAL A 223 10.21 -22.17 -3.12
C VAL A 223 10.21 -21.63 -4.56
N ARG A 224 9.21 -22.01 -5.36
CA ARG A 224 9.09 -21.61 -6.77
C ARG A 224 8.73 -20.14 -6.96
N SER A 225 8.08 -19.52 -5.99
CA SER A 225 7.69 -18.11 -6.07
C SER A 225 8.88 -17.14 -6.06
N GLY A 226 10.03 -17.55 -5.51
CA GLY A 226 11.17 -16.65 -5.29
C GLY A 226 10.91 -15.55 -4.27
N ASN A 227 9.81 -15.65 -3.52
CA ASN A 227 9.49 -14.68 -2.48
C ASN A 227 10.49 -14.79 -1.32
N TYR A 228 10.60 -13.70 -0.58
CA TYR A 228 11.52 -13.54 0.53
C TYR A 228 10.77 -13.26 1.84
N ASP A 229 11.47 -13.47 2.95
CA ASP A 229 11.02 -13.10 4.29
C ASP A 229 10.87 -11.58 4.34
N LEU A 230 9.67 -11.11 4.64
CA LEU A 230 9.34 -9.69 4.64
C LEU A 230 9.92 -8.92 5.81
N LEU A 231 10.29 -9.61 6.90
CA LEU A 231 10.95 -9.01 8.04
C LEU A 231 12.44 -8.81 7.78
N THR A 232 13.09 -9.82 7.21
CA THR A 232 14.56 -9.81 7.06
C THR A 232 15.04 -9.50 5.66
N GLY A 233 14.14 -9.47 4.68
CA GLY A 233 14.46 -9.28 3.28
C GLY A 233 15.14 -10.48 2.61
N ARG A 234 15.20 -11.67 3.21
CA ARG A 234 16.00 -12.79 2.69
C ARG A 234 15.16 -13.83 1.96
N GLY A 235 15.60 -14.23 0.77
CA GLY A 235 15.04 -15.37 0.04
C GLY A 235 15.59 -16.71 0.56
N ILE A 236 14.87 -17.80 0.26
CA ILE A 236 15.21 -19.15 0.72
C ILE A 236 16.53 -19.62 0.08
N LEU A 237 16.70 -19.38 -1.23
CA LEU A 237 17.94 -19.70 -1.95
C LEU A 237 19.10 -18.82 -1.51
N HIS A 238 18.85 -17.54 -1.19
CA HIS A 238 19.86 -16.62 -0.65
C HIS A 238 20.38 -17.07 0.71
N CYS A 239 19.50 -17.54 1.60
CA CYS A 239 19.93 -18.13 2.88
C CYS A 239 20.86 -19.33 2.64
N ALA A 240 20.48 -20.26 1.74
CA ALA A 240 21.32 -21.44 1.46
C ALA A 240 22.69 -21.06 0.86
N ALA A 241 22.71 -20.07 -0.04
CA ALA A 241 23.94 -19.57 -0.65
C ALA A 241 24.86 -18.85 0.35
N ARG A 242 24.28 -18.02 1.22
CA ARG A 242 24.99 -17.29 2.27
C ARG A 242 25.64 -18.22 3.29
N GLU A 243 24.88 -19.22 3.75
CA GLU A 243 25.33 -20.17 4.76
C GLU A 243 26.20 -21.30 4.18
N GLY A 244 26.42 -21.34 2.86
CA GLY A 244 27.21 -22.40 2.24
C GLY A 244 26.56 -23.78 2.24
N ARG A 245 25.24 -23.85 2.38
CA ARG A 245 24.52 -25.11 2.50
C ARG A 245 24.24 -25.71 1.13
N LEU A 246 25.29 -26.25 0.52
CA LEU A 246 25.29 -26.72 -0.87
C LEU A 246 24.16 -27.72 -1.16
N ASP A 247 23.91 -28.64 -0.23
CA ASP A 247 22.81 -29.60 -0.33
C ASP A 247 21.44 -28.92 -0.44
N PHE A 248 21.19 -27.84 0.31
CA PHE A 248 19.96 -27.07 0.20
C PHE A 248 19.93 -26.24 -1.07
N VAL A 249 21.05 -25.63 -1.48
CA VAL A 249 21.15 -24.91 -2.77
C VAL A 249 20.73 -25.83 -3.91
N GLU A 250 21.29 -27.03 -3.99
CA GLU A 250 20.92 -27.99 -5.03
C GLU A 250 19.46 -28.43 -4.96
N LYS A 251 18.94 -28.73 -3.75
CA LYS A 251 17.55 -29.16 -3.57
C LYS A 251 16.57 -28.06 -3.97
N LEU A 252 16.85 -26.81 -3.61
CA LEU A 252 16.02 -25.65 -3.96
C LEU A 252 16.00 -25.42 -5.47
N ILE A 253 17.16 -25.47 -6.13
CA ILE A 253 17.26 -25.36 -7.59
C ILE A 253 16.47 -26.49 -8.27
N LYS A 254 16.66 -27.74 -7.82
CA LYS A 254 15.90 -28.91 -8.32
C LYS A 254 14.39 -28.77 -8.09
N ALA A 255 13.97 -28.12 -7.01
CA ALA A 255 12.57 -27.83 -6.71
C ALA A 255 11.96 -26.71 -7.58
N GLY A 256 12.80 -26.02 -8.36
CA GLY A 256 12.39 -24.94 -9.26
C GLY A 256 12.48 -23.55 -8.63
N ALA A 257 13.35 -23.35 -7.64
CA ALA A 257 13.64 -22.01 -7.13
C ALA A 257 14.16 -21.11 -8.26
N PRO A 258 13.64 -19.89 -8.43
CA PRO A 258 14.13 -18.96 -9.44
C PRO A 258 15.52 -18.47 -9.07
N VAL A 259 16.53 -18.94 -9.81
CA VAL A 259 17.96 -18.73 -9.52
C VAL A 259 18.35 -17.24 -9.47
N ASP A 260 17.73 -16.44 -10.33
CA ASP A 260 18.00 -15.00 -10.46
C ASP A 260 16.97 -14.11 -9.74
N ALA A 261 16.09 -14.67 -8.91
CA ALA A 261 15.15 -13.85 -8.16
C ALA A 261 15.90 -12.93 -7.17
N PRO A 262 15.62 -11.61 -7.17
CA PRO A 262 16.19 -10.71 -6.19
C PRO A 262 15.49 -10.91 -4.83
N ASP A 263 16.27 -10.83 -3.75
CA ASP A 263 15.73 -10.75 -2.40
C ASP A 263 15.19 -9.34 -2.08
N GLY A 264 14.79 -9.11 -0.83
CA GLY A 264 14.31 -7.83 -0.35
C GLY A 264 15.37 -6.72 -0.34
N HIS A 265 16.65 -7.05 -0.52
CA HIS A 265 17.77 -6.11 -0.68
C HIS A 265 18.12 -5.88 -2.17
N GLY A 266 17.44 -6.57 -3.09
CA GLY A 266 17.70 -6.48 -4.52
C GLY A 266 18.87 -7.34 -4.99
N LEU A 267 19.36 -8.28 -4.17
CA LEU A 267 20.49 -9.14 -4.49
C LEU A 267 20.03 -10.50 -5.01
N THR A 268 20.75 -11.09 -5.96
CA THR A 268 20.57 -12.49 -6.36
C THR A 268 21.30 -13.44 -5.40
N ALA A 269 20.96 -14.72 -5.41
CA ALA A 269 21.66 -15.71 -4.58
C ALA A 269 23.17 -15.77 -4.91
N LEU A 270 23.54 -15.58 -6.19
CA LEU A 270 24.94 -15.52 -6.65
C LEU A 270 25.69 -14.31 -6.06
N GLN A 271 25.04 -13.15 -6.04
CA GLN A 271 25.63 -11.95 -5.43
C GLN A 271 25.79 -12.09 -3.93
N VAL A 272 24.84 -12.76 -3.26
CA VAL A 272 24.94 -13.06 -1.83
C VAL A 272 26.09 -14.03 -1.55
N SER A 273 26.27 -15.12 -2.31
CA SER A 273 27.42 -16.02 -2.09
C SER A 273 28.75 -15.29 -2.26
N ARG A 274 28.85 -14.34 -3.21
CA ARG A 274 30.08 -13.55 -3.43
C ARG A 274 30.44 -12.59 -2.30
N GLN A 275 29.46 -12.18 -1.49
CA GLN A 275 29.73 -11.38 -0.28
C GLN A 275 30.40 -12.22 0.83
N HIS A 276 30.45 -13.54 0.66
CA HIS A 276 30.95 -14.52 1.60
C HIS A 276 32.06 -15.36 0.96
N PRO A 277 33.33 -14.94 1.05
CA PRO A 277 34.46 -15.54 0.33
C PRO A 277 34.63 -17.05 0.57
N GLU A 278 34.13 -17.56 1.69
CA GLU A 278 34.13 -18.98 2.04
C GLU A 278 33.15 -19.82 1.20
N GLN A 279 32.20 -19.20 0.49
CA GLN A 279 31.09 -19.87 -0.22
C GLN A 279 31.28 -20.00 -1.74
N CYS A 280 32.54 -20.10 -2.19
CA CYS A 280 32.90 -20.31 -3.60
C CYS A 280 32.18 -21.49 -4.25
N GLU A 281 31.91 -22.56 -3.48
CA GLU A 281 31.20 -23.74 -3.99
C GLU A 281 29.72 -23.46 -4.25
N ALA A 282 29.07 -22.64 -3.42
CA ALA A 282 27.68 -22.22 -3.64
C ALA A 282 27.57 -21.35 -4.90
N GLU A 283 28.51 -20.42 -5.10
CA GLU A 283 28.63 -19.64 -6.34
C GLU A 283 28.76 -20.56 -7.56
N SER A 284 29.65 -21.55 -7.51
CA SER A 284 29.85 -22.49 -8.62
C SER A 284 28.57 -23.26 -8.98
N ILE A 285 27.82 -23.72 -7.98
CA ILE A 285 26.54 -24.42 -8.18
C ILE A 285 25.52 -23.49 -8.84
N LEU A 286 25.42 -22.24 -8.38
CA LEU A 286 24.50 -21.24 -8.92
C LEU A 286 24.82 -20.90 -10.37
N LEU A 287 26.10 -20.66 -10.71
CA LEU A 287 26.55 -20.42 -12.09
C LEU A 287 26.24 -21.62 -12.99
N ARG A 288 26.49 -22.85 -12.52
CA ARG A 288 26.16 -24.08 -13.26
C ARG A 288 24.65 -24.25 -13.45
N ALA A 289 23.85 -23.76 -12.52
CA ALA A 289 22.39 -23.71 -12.63
C ALA A 289 21.87 -22.58 -13.53
N GLY A 290 22.77 -21.79 -14.14
CA GLY A 290 22.41 -20.74 -15.08
C GLY A 290 22.18 -19.36 -14.45
N ALA A 291 22.67 -19.14 -13.22
CA ALA A 291 22.62 -17.80 -12.62
C ALA A 291 23.29 -16.76 -13.52
N CYS A 292 22.62 -15.62 -13.72
CA CYS A 292 23.16 -14.53 -14.51
C CYS A 292 24.27 -13.83 -13.73
N ASP A 293 25.49 -13.85 -14.28
CA ASP A 293 26.65 -13.10 -13.78
C ASP A 293 26.61 -11.62 -14.19
N ASN A 294 25.43 -10.98 -14.12
CA ASN A 294 25.28 -9.55 -14.36
C ASN A 294 25.79 -8.77 -13.14
N SER A 295 27.10 -8.79 -12.97
CA SER A 295 27.85 -7.83 -12.16
C SER A 295 27.71 -6.46 -12.82
N PRO A 296 27.19 -5.41 -12.16
CA PRO A 296 27.16 -4.06 -12.74
C PRO A 296 28.53 -3.47 -13.09
N ASN A 297 29.63 -4.16 -12.77
CA ASN A 297 30.98 -3.89 -13.21
C ASN A 297 31.83 -5.15 -12.97
N GLU A 298 31.94 -6.03 -13.96
CA GLU A 298 33.14 -6.81 -14.32
C GLU A 298 32.78 -7.87 -15.36
N VAL A 299 33.59 -7.96 -16.42
CA VAL A 299 33.49 -9.02 -17.43
C VAL A 299 33.88 -10.36 -16.80
N PRO A 300 33.18 -11.48 -17.10
CA PRO A 300 33.53 -12.78 -16.52
C PRO A 300 34.93 -13.21 -16.97
N VAL A 301 35.88 -13.34 -16.04
CA VAL A 301 37.23 -13.87 -16.30
C VAL A 301 37.20 -15.39 -16.32
N TYR A 302 36.33 -16.00 -17.11
CA TYR A 302 36.45 -17.42 -17.46
C TYR A 302 35.85 -17.62 -18.85
N LEU A 303 36.65 -17.35 -19.88
CA LEU A 303 36.64 -17.97 -21.22
C LEU A 303 37.71 -17.26 -22.05
N THR A 304 38.91 -17.83 -22.13
CA THR A 304 39.83 -17.48 -23.22
C THR A 304 39.25 -18.06 -24.52
N PRO A 305 39.22 -17.31 -25.64
CA PRO A 305 38.62 -17.74 -26.91
C PRO A 305 39.31 -18.91 -27.65
N SER A 306 40.01 -19.82 -26.96
CA SER A 306 40.86 -20.84 -27.61
C SER A 306 40.45 -22.30 -27.35
N GLU A 307 39.45 -22.59 -26.52
CA GLU A 307 39.14 -23.99 -26.15
C GLU A 307 37.71 -24.48 -26.44
N VAL A 308 36.88 -23.72 -27.16
CA VAL A 308 35.62 -24.26 -27.73
C VAL A 308 35.82 -24.54 -29.23
N ALA A 309 36.60 -25.58 -29.53
CA ALA A 309 36.45 -26.28 -30.80
C ALA A 309 35.41 -27.39 -30.61
N LEU A 310 34.16 -27.11 -30.98
CA LEU A 310 33.18 -28.15 -31.27
C LEU A 310 33.05 -28.29 -32.80
N PRO A 311 32.92 -29.53 -33.32
CA PRO A 311 33.04 -29.81 -34.74
C PRO A 311 31.91 -29.15 -35.54
N SER A 312 32.28 -28.52 -36.65
CA SER A 312 31.39 -28.04 -37.70
C SER A 312 30.51 -29.19 -38.20
N LYS A 313 29.19 -29.05 -38.05
CA LYS A 313 28.23 -29.78 -38.87
C LYS A 313 27.90 -28.94 -40.10
N ASP A 314 27.94 -29.63 -41.23
CA ASP A 314 27.33 -29.31 -42.52
C ASP A 314 28.09 -28.32 -43.42
N ASP A 315 28.95 -28.88 -44.28
CA ASP A 315 29.02 -28.49 -45.69
C ASP A 315 28.67 -29.73 -46.53
N ASP A 316 27.54 -29.67 -47.22
CA ASP A 316 27.16 -30.54 -48.34
C ASP A 316 28.16 -30.38 -49.50
N VAL A 317 28.85 -31.47 -49.90
CA VAL A 317 28.97 -32.09 -51.26
C VAL A 317 29.70 -33.43 -51.12
#